data_AF-E3LWL5-F1
#
_entry.id   AF-E3LWL5-F1
#
_cell.length_a   1.000
_cell.length_b   1.000
_cell.length_c   1.000
_cell.angle_alpha   90.00
_cell.angle_beta   90.00
_cell.angle_gamma   90.00
#
_symmetry.space_group_name_H-M   'P 1'
#
loop_
_entity.id
_entity.type
_entity.pdbx_description
1 polymer ?
#
loop_
_entity_poly.entity_id
_entity_poly.type
_entity_poly.pdbx_seq_one_letter_code
_entity_poly.pdbx_strand_id
1 'polypeptide(L)'
;MEHNLLFSSKATKPELFSLVKSHIAANGGREAFVVYEVDSWAEKMYGVGILRLPPYHCHWNAIEFVWADLKSHLRRFGDPSDKLEIVRNRALDFLQTYDGSKASSVIEHCRRDENDVRQMQHEKEVDDEDFSL
;
A
#
# COMPACT_ATOMS: atom_id res chain seq x y z
N MET A 1 -31.37 13.07 -15.16
CA MET A 1 -30.12 12.36 -15.48
C MET A 1 -29.09 12.91 -14.54
N GLU A 2 -28.71 12.12 -13.54
CA GLU A 2 -27.59 12.43 -12.65
C GLU A 2 -26.69 11.19 -12.72
N HIS A 3 -25.39 11.38 -12.95
CA HIS A 3 -24.42 10.28 -13.10
C HIS A 3 -24.76 9.23 -14.19
N ASN A 4 -25.37 9.64 -15.31
CA ASN A 4 -25.75 8.77 -16.44
C ASN A 4 -26.74 7.64 -16.08
N LEU A 5 -27.49 7.77 -14.98
CA LEU A 5 -28.55 6.84 -14.62
C LEU A 5 -29.93 7.43 -14.93
N LEU A 6 -30.73 6.65 -15.66
CA LEU A 6 -32.14 6.93 -15.89
C LEU A 6 -32.95 6.28 -14.77
N PHE A 7 -33.57 7.11 -13.93
CA PHE A 7 -34.53 6.66 -12.93
C PHE A 7 -35.78 7.53 -12.96
N SER A 8 -36.92 6.93 -12.61
CA SER A 8 -38.19 7.64 -12.49
C SER A 8 -38.28 8.34 -11.14
N SER A 9 -38.84 9.55 -11.10
CA SER A 9 -39.12 10.25 -9.83
C SER A 9 -40.17 9.56 -8.96
N LYS A 10 -40.90 8.59 -9.53
CA LYS A 10 -41.87 7.74 -8.81
C LYS A 10 -41.28 6.38 -8.39
N ALA A 11 -40.01 6.12 -8.69
CA ALA A 11 -39.38 4.85 -8.37
C ALA A 11 -39.33 4.62 -6.85
N THR A 12 -39.65 3.42 -6.45
CA THR A 12 -39.62 3.01 -5.05
C THR A 12 -38.18 2.73 -4.59
N LYS A 13 -37.93 2.80 -3.28
CA LYS A 13 -36.61 2.50 -2.69
C LYS A 13 -36.04 1.13 -3.15
N PRO A 14 -36.81 0.03 -3.21
CA PRO A 14 -36.31 -1.25 -3.70
C PRO A 14 -35.87 -1.22 -5.17
N GLU A 15 -36.63 -0.55 -6.05
CA GLU A 15 -36.31 -0.42 -7.47
C GLU A 15 -35.03 0.38 -7.67
N LEU A 16 -34.88 1.50 -6.96
CA LEU A 16 -33.66 2.31 -6.98
C LEU A 16 -32.45 1.53 -6.45
N PHE A 17 -32.63 0.76 -5.38
CA PHE A 17 -31.53 -0.04 -4.82
C PHE A 17 -31.10 -1.17 -5.76
N SER A 18 -32.04 -1.79 -6.47
CA SER A 18 -31.74 -2.78 -7.51
C SER A 18 -30.95 -2.15 -8.66
N LEU A 19 -31.39 -0.97 -9.14
CA LEU A 19 -30.69 -0.22 -10.18
C LEU A 19 -29.26 0.12 -9.78
N VAL A 20 -29.05 0.61 -8.55
CA VAL A 20 -27.71 0.91 -8.01
C VAL A 20 -26.84 -0.34 -7.97
N LYS A 21 -27.36 -1.48 -7.51
CA LYS A 21 -26.60 -2.74 -7.51
C LYS A 21 -26.18 -3.16 -8.92
N SER A 22 -27.09 -3.11 -9.88
CA SER A 22 -26.80 -3.44 -11.28
C SER A 22 -25.77 -2.48 -11.88
N HIS A 23 -25.88 -1.18 -11.58
CA HIS A 23 -24.92 -0.19 -12.05
C HIS A 23 -23.53 -0.42 -11.46
N ILE A 24 -23.43 -0.64 -10.14
CA ILE A 24 -22.16 -0.94 -9.48
C ILE A 24 -21.52 -2.19 -10.08
N ALA A 25 -22.29 -3.28 -10.24
CA ALA A 25 -21.79 -4.53 -10.81
C ALA A 25 -21.28 -4.36 -12.26
N ALA A 26 -21.97 -3.57 -13.09
CA ALA A 26 -21.59 -3.33 -14.48
C ALA A 26 -20.36 -2.41 -14.65
N ASN A 27 -19.99 -1.64 -13.61
CA ASN A 27 -18.95 -0.61 -13.69
C ASN A 27 -17.75 -0.93 -12.77
N GLY A 28 -17.35 -2.19 -12.69
CA GLY A 28 -16.15 -2.60 -11.93
C GLY A 28 -16.41 -2.92 -10.45
N GLY A 29 -17.68 -3.15 -10.07
CA GLY A 29 -18.04 -3.56 -8.71
C GLY A 29 -17.92 -2.42 -7.71
N ARG A 30 -18.03 -2.75 -6.41
CA ARG A 30 -17.98 -1.73 -5.35
C ARG A 30 -16.64 -1.00 -5.32
N GLU A 31 -15.55 -1.71 -5.58
CA GLU A 31 -14.19 -1.18 -5.49
C GLU A 31 -13.97 0.02 -6.41
N ALA A 32 -14.53 -0.01 -7.62
CA ALA A 32 -14.47 1.11 -8.57
C ALA A 32 -15.15 2.40 -8.05
N PHE A 33 -16.05 2.29 -7.07
CA PHE A 33 -16.74 3.43 -6.45
C PHE A 33 -16.20 3.74 -5.04
N VAL A 34 -15.24 2.96 -4.52
CA VAL A 34 -14.58 3.27 -3.25
C VAL A 34 -13.54 4.36 -3.50
N VAL A 35 -13.75 5.52 -2.88
CA VAL A 35 -12.79 6.62 -2.90
C VAL A 35 -12.22 6.78 -1.51
N TYR A 36 -10.90 6.73 -1.40
CA TYR A 36 -10.19 7.05 -0.17
C TYR A 36 -9.87 8.54 -0.17
N GLU A 37 -10.35 9.26 0.85
CA GLU A 37 -10.16 10.72 0.95
C GLU A 37 -8.69 11.13 0.94
N VAL A 38 -7.84 10.35 1.63
CA VAL A 38 -6.40 10.59 1.70
C VAL A 38 -5.74 10.40 0.33
N ASP A 39 -6.14 9.37 -0.43
CA ASP A 39 -5.61 9.09 -1.77
C ASP A 39 -6.00 10.24 -2.73
N SER A 40 -7.27 10.66 -2.69
CA SER A 40 -7.74 11.79 -3.51
C SER A 40 -7.06 13.11 -3.13
N TRP A 41 -6.83 13.34 -1.84
CA TRP A 41 -6.11 14.51 -1.36
C TRP A 41 -4.64 14.50 -1.79
N ALA A 42 -3.94 13.38 -1.63
CA ALA A 42 -2.54 13.23 -2.01
C ALA A 42 -2.32 13.41 -3.52
N GLU A 43 -3.21 12.83 -4.33
CA GLU A 43 -3.21 13.01 -5.78
C GLU A 43 -3.47 14.47 -6.18
N LYS A 44 -4.51 15.11 -5.62
CA LYS A 44 -4.87 16.50 -5.98
C LYS A 44 -3.83 17.53 -5.54
N MET A 45 -3.24 17.35 -4.36
CA MET A 45 -2.33 18.34 -3.77
C MET A 45 -0.88 18.16 -4.22
N TYR A 46 -0.45 16.91 -4.41
CA TYR A 46 0.97 16.59 -4.65
C TYR A 46 1.21 15.77 -5.93
N GLY A 47 0.15 15.32 -6.62
CA GLY A 47 0.28 14.46 -7.80
C GLY A 47 0.85 13.08 -7.50
N VAL A 48 0.70 12.59 -6.26
CA VAL A 48 1.26 11.30 -5.82
C VAL A 48 0.18 10.26 -5.60
N GLY A 49 0.44 9.04 -6.07
CA GLY A 49 -0.38 7.87 -5.78
C GLY A 49 0.03 7.22 -4.45
N ILE A 50 -0.94 6.75 -3.67
CA ILE A 50 -0.68 6.02 -2.43
C ILE A 50 -0.58 4.52 -2.72
N LEU A 51 0.58 3.95 -2.45
CA LEU A 51 0.77 2.50 -2.48
C LEU A 51 0.30 1.89 -1.16
N ARG A 52 -0.73 1.04 -1.23
CA ARG A 52 -1.28 0.34 -0.06
C ARG A 52 -0.63 -1.03 0.08
N LEU A 53 -0.08 -1.30 1.25
CA LEU A 53 0.41 -2.62 1.62
C LEU A 53 -0.70 -3.42 2.32
N PRO A 54 -0.72 -4.76 2.18
CA PRO A 54 -1.67 -5.56 2.90
C PRO A 54 -1.43 -5.49 4.41
N PRO A 55 -2.49 -5.64 5.23
CA PRO A 55 -2.38 -5.64 6.68
C PRO A 55 -1.34 -6.66 7.15
N TYR A 56 -0.54 -6.30 8.16
CA TYR A 56 0.50 -7.16 8.76
C TYR A 56 1.69 -7.54 7.85
N HIS A 57 1.82 -6.93 6.67
CA HIS A 57 2.93 -7.19 5.74
C HIS A 57 3.95 -6.03 5.73
N CYS A 58 4.40 -5.60 6.92
CA CYS A 58 5.37 -4.50 7.04
C CYS A 58 6.73 -4.79 6.37
N HIS A 59 7.07 -6.06 6.16
CA HIS A 59 8.29 -6.49 5.45
C HIS A 59 8.31 -6.06 3.97
N TRP A 60 7.17 -5.75 3.36
CA TRP A 60 7.10 -5.14 2.03
C TRP A 60 7.24 -3.61 2.05
N ASN A 61 7.34 -3.00 3.23
CA ASN A 61 7.66 -1.59 3.36
C ASN A 61 9.19 -1.41 3.40
N ALA A 62 9.77 -0.93 2.30
CA ALA A 62 11.20 -0.71 2.15
C ALA A 62 11.82 0.15 3.28
N ILE A 63 11.05 1.06 3.90
CA ILE A 63 11.54 1.91 4.98
C ILE A 63 11.99 1.12 6.22
N GLU A 64 11.43 -0.07 6.46
CA GLU A 64 11.79 -0.92 7.61
C GLU A 64 13.25 -1.36 7.56
N PHE A 65 13.78 -1.62 6.35
CA PHE A 65 15.19 -1.95 6.16
C PHE A 65 16.09 -0.74 6.40
N VAL A 66 15.68 0.45 5.93
CA VAL A 66 16.40 1.70 6.21
C VAL A 66 16.46 1.95 7.72
N TRP A 67 15.36 1.67 8.44
CA TRP A 67 15.32 1.78 9.89
C TRP A 67 16.21 0.74 10.58
N ALA A 68 16.28 -0.48 10.06
CA ALA A 68 17.18 -1.51 10.56
C ALA A 68 18.65 -1.09 10.40
N ASP A 69 19.02 -0.55 9.25
CA ASP A 69 20.37 -0.03 8.98
C ASP A 69 20.69 1.16 9.89
N LEU A 70 19.77 2.13 10.03
CA LEU A 70 19.93 3.28 10.92
C LEU A 70 20.14 2.86 12.37
N LYS A 71 19.30 1.95 12.89
CA LYS A 71 19.42 1.42 14.26
C LYS A 71 20.77 0.72 14.45
N SER A 72 21.21 -0.05 13.46
CA SER A 72 22.50 -0.75 13.50
C SER A 72 23.67 0.24 13.50
N HIS A 73 23.58 1.30 12.70
CA HIS A 73 24.57 2.39 12.68
C HIS A 73 24.64 3.09 14.04
N LEU A 74 23.51 3.51 14.60
CA LEU A 74 23.46 4.19 15.89
C LEU A 74 23.99 3.32 17.03
N ARG A 75 23.68 2.02 17.03
CA ARG A 75 24.21 1.07 18.03
C ARG A 75 25.71 0.85 17.91
N ARG A 76 26.26 0.94 16.70
CA ARG A 76 27.70 0.75 16.46
C ARG A 76 28.55 1.94 16.89
N PHE A 77 28.03 3.15 16.72
CA PHE A 77 28.79 4.39 16.94
C PHE A 77 28.32 5.20 18.16
N GLY A 78 27.23 4.79 18.79
CA GLY A 78 26.66 5.46 19.95
C GLY A 78 26.93 4.77 21.28
N ASP A 79 26.71 5.54 22.33
CA ASP A 79 26.77 5.12 23.73
C ASP A 79 25.40 5.34 24.40
N PRO A 80 24.94 4.46 25.31
CA PRO A 80 23.69 4.66 26.03
C PRO A 80 23.59 5.96 26.85
N SER A 81 24.73 6.56 27.20
CA SER A 81 24.81 7.86 27.90
C SER A 81 24.78 9.07 26.97
N ASP A 82 24.78 8.86 25.65
CA ASP A 82 24.71 9.95 24.67
C ASP A 82 23.43 10.76 24.85
N LYS A 83 23.56 12.09 24.75
CA LYS A 83 22.42 13.00 24.74
C LYS A 83 21.61 12.81 23.46
N LEU A 84 20.29 13.02 23.56
CA LEU A 84 19.38 12.91 22.43
C LEU A 84 19.78 13.77 21.22
N GLU A 85 20.38 14.94 21.45
CA GLU A 85 20.87 15.82 20.39
C GLU A 85 21.97 15.16 19.54
N ILE A 86 22.88 14.41 20.19
CA ILE A 86 23.96 13.69 19.51
C ILE A 86 23.35 12.54 18.68
N VAL A 87 22.43 11.79 19.27
CA VAL A 87 21.73 10.68 18.57
C VAL A 87 20.95 11.22 17.36
N ARG A 88 20.26 12.35 17.51
CA ARG A 88 19.53 13.01 16.43
C ARG A 88 20.46 13.42 15.29
N ASN A 89 21.57 14.08 15.60
CA ASN A 89 22.51 14.54 14.57
C ASN A 89 23.10 13.35 13.80
N ARG A 90 23.54 12.30 14.51
CA ARG A 90 24.03 11.08 13.86
C ARG A 90 22.98 10.41 12.97
N ALA A 91 21.71 10.40 13.40
CA ALA A 91 20.63 9.84 12.60
C ALA A 91 20.38 10.66 11.32
N LEU A 92 20.42 11.99 11.41
CA LEU A 92 20.30 12.87 10.26
C LEU A 92 21.48 12.70 9.30
N ASP A 93 22.71 12.67 9.80
CA ASP A 93 23.92 12.48 8.99
C ASP A 93 23.87 11.14 8.24
N PHE A 94 23.44 10.08 8.92
CA PHE A 94 23.25 8.76 8.30
C PHE A 94 22.22 8.79 7.18
N LEU A 95 21.05 9.41 7.42
CA LEU A 95 19.97 9.45 6.43
C LEU A 95 20.33 10.34 5.22
N GLN A 96 21.06 11.44 5.44
CA GLN A 96 21.52 12.32 4.36
C GLN A 96 22.61 11.67 3.49
N THR A 97 23.37 10.74 4.06
CA THR A 97 24.44 10.02 3.36
C THR A 97 24.04 8.60 2.98
N TYR A 98 22.75 8.24 3.14
CA TYR A 98 22.27 6.90 2.84
C TYR A 98 22.43 6.62 1.35
N ASP A 99 23.13 5.53 1.04
CA ASP A 99 23.50 5.21 -0.33
C ASP A 99 22.27 4.93 -1.21
N GLY A 100 22.17 5.66 -2.32
CA GLY A 100 21.10 5.48 -3.30
C GLY A 100 21.08 4.07 -3.89
N SER A 101 22.25 3.45 -4.08
CA SER A 101 22.33 2.08 -4.61
C SER A 101 21.76 1.07 -3.62
N LYS A 102 22.06 1.25 -2.33
CA LYS A 102 21.46 0.49 -1.23
C LYS A 102 19.95 0.68 -1.15
N ALA A 103 19.47 1.93 -1.24
CA ALA A 103 18.03 2.23 -1.25
C ALA A 103 17.30 1.51 -2.40
N SER A 104 17.84 1.58 -3.62
CA SER A 104 17.30 0.83 -4.76
C SER A 104 17.30 -0.67 -4.53
N SER A 105 18.39 -1.22 -3.98
CA SER A 105 18.48 -2.65 -3.69
C SER A 105 17.43 -3.13 -2.67
N VAL A 106 17.07 -2.30 -1.69
CA VAL A 106 16.03 -2.61 -0.71
C VAL A 106 14.65 -2.63 -1.36
N ILE A 107 14.34 -1.63 -2.18
CA ILE A 107 13.07 -1.56 -2.92
C ILE A 107 12.92 -2.78 -3.84
N GLU A 108 13.99 -3.15 -4.54
CA GLU A 108 14.01 -4.34 -5.41
C GLU A 108 13.84 -5.65 -4.64
N HIS A 109 14.37 -5.72 -3.40
CA HIS A 109 14.15 -6.86 -2.54
C HIS A 109 12.67 -7.02 -2.15
N CYS A 110 12.02 -5.94 -1.68
CA CYS A 110 10.59 -5.96 -1.35
C CYS A 110 9.75 -6.39 -2.56
N ARG A 111 10.07 -5.86 -3.76
CA ARG A 111 9.38 -6.22 -5.00
C ARG A 111 9.52 -7.70 -5.36
N ARG A 112 10.73 -8.27 -5.18
CA ARG A 112 10.96 -9.70 -5.44
C ARG A 112 10.17 -10.56 -4.47
N ASP A 113 10.26 -10.24 -3.18
CA ASP A 113 9.57 -10.98 -2.12
C ASP A 113 8.04 -10.96 -2.31
N GLU A 114 7.48 -9.80 -2.67
CA GLU A 114 6.05 -9.68 -3.02
C GLU A 114 5.67 -10.58 -4.21
N ASN A 115 6.49 -10.60 -5.27
CA ASN A 115 6.24 -11.42 -6.45
C ASN A 115 6.32 -12.92 -6.13
N ASP A 116 7.27 -13.34 -5.30
CA ASP A 116 7.41 -14.73 -4.89
C ASP A 116 6.17 -15.20 -4.12
N VAL A 117 5.67 -14.36 -3.20
CA VAL A 117 4.43 -14.66 -2.45
C VAL A 117 3.21 -14.70 -3.38
N ARG A 118 3.11 -13.76 -4.32
CA ARG A 118 2.03 -13.73 -5.32
C ARG A 118 2.03 -14.99 -6.18
N GLN A 119 3.20 -15.48 -6.58
CA GLN A 119 3.33 -16.73 -7.33
C GLN A 119 2.89 -17.93 -6.49
N MET A 120 3.32 -18.03 -5.24
CA MET A 120 2.89 -19.10 -4.33
C MET A 120 1.38 -19.12 -4.08
N GLN A 121 0.73 -17.94 -4.06
CA GLN A 121 -0.73 -17.85 -3.93
C GLN A 121 -1.42 -18.40 -5.17
N HIS A 122 -0.96 -18.02 -6.37
CA HIS A 122 -1.52 -18.53 -7.62
C HIS A 122 -1.33 -20.05 -7.76
N GLU A 123 -0.18 -20.59 -7.37
CA GLU A 123 0.09 -22.04 -7.40
C GLU A 123 -0.89 -22.79 -6.49
N LYS A 124 -1.18 -22.27 -5.28
CA LYS A 124 -2.16 -22.88 -4.37
C LYS A 124 -3.59 -22.85 -4.90
N GLU A 125 -4.00 -21.74 -5.51
CA GLU A 125 -5.34 -21.62 -6.09
C GLU A 125 -5.57 -22.65 -7.20
N VAL A 126 -4.56 -22.88 -8.04
CA VAL A 126 -4.60 -23.89 -9.11
C VAL A 126 -4.66 -25.31 -8.53
N ASP A 127 -3.85 -25.62 -7.52
CA ASP A 127 -3.88 -26.93 -6.87
C ASP A 127 -5.26 -27.21 -6.23
N ASP A 128 -5.84 -26.24 -5.51
CA ASP A 128 -7.14 -26.39 -4.87
C ASP A 128 -8.29 -26.58 -5.89
N GLU A 129 -8.19 -25.96 -7.07
CA GLU A 129 -9.15 -26.18 -8.17
C GLU A 129 -9.04 -27.59 -8.75
N ASP A 130 -7.83 -28.14 -8.92
CA ASP A 130 -7.59 -29.48 -9.50
C ASP A 130 -8.05 -30.62 -8.57
N PHE A 131 -8.01 -30.42 -7.25
CA PHE A 131 -8.55 -31.36 -6.26
C PHE A 131 -10.08 -31.26 -6.05
N SER A 132 -10.73 -30.28 -6.67
CA SER A 132 -12.18 -30.05 -6.55
C SER A 132 -13.01 -30.63 -7.71
N LEU A 133 -12.36 -31.23 -8.71
CA LEU A 133 -12.94 -31.94 -9.85
C LEU A 133 -13.04 -33.46 -9.62
#